data_AF-M9X3P3-F1
#
_entry.id   AF-M9X3P3-F1
#
_cell.length_a   1.000
_cell.length_b   1.000
_cell.length_c   1.000
_cell.angle_alpha   90.00
_cell.angle_beta   90.00
_cell.angle_gamma   90.00
#
_symmetry.space_group_name_H-M   'P 1'
#
loop_
_entity.id
_entity.type
_entity.pdbx_description
1 polymer ?
#
loop_
_entity_poly.entity_id
_entity_poly.type
_entity_poly.pdbx_seq_one_letter_code
_entity_poly.pdbx_strand_id
1 'polypeptide(L)' 'MDTRGWVLKAIETLRFASEKDIMRWLDEEGETLSKDELRRTLELLLQEDQLELKNDLFRLKRKSGSQSAFDSLFKD' A
#
# COMPACT_ATOMS: atom_id res chain seq x y z
N MET A 1 0.88 15.26 6.13
CA MET A 1 0.79 14.58 4.81
C MET A 1 -0.60 14.82 4.28
N ASP A 2 -0.86 14.59 3.00
CA ASP A 2 -2.24 14.48 2.51
C ASP A 2 -2.80 13.09 2.86
N THR A 3 -4.12 12.92 2.75
CA THR A 3 -4.84 11.65 2.95
C THR A 3 -4.15 10.48 2.25
N ARG A 4 -3.76 10.70 0.99
CA ARG A 4 -3.09 9.71 0.16
C ARG A 4 -1.71 9.33 0.70
N GLY A 5 -0.89 10.29 1.06
CA GLY A 5 0.45 10.05 1.62
C GLY A 5 0.37 9.26 2.92
N TRP A 6 -0.60 9.57 3.79
CA TRP A 6 -0.83 8.81 5.01
C TRP A 6 -1.23 7.35 4.76
N VAL A 7 -2.16 7.10 3.83
CA VAL A 7 -2.56 5.73 3.45
C VAL A 7 -1.39 4.93 2.87
N LEU A 8 -0.59 5.55 1.99
CA LEU A 8 0.61 4.91 1.44
C LEU A 8 1.64 4.57 2.52
N LYS A 9 1.89 5.50 3.45
CA LYS A 9 2.81 5.29 4.58
C LYS A 9 2.33 4.15 5.50
N ALA A 10 1.03 4.06 5.75
CA ALA A 10 0.44 2.96 6.53
C ALA A 10 0.70 1.60 5.87
N ILE A 11 0.40 1.47 4.57
CA ILE A 11 0.59 0.22 3.82
C ILE A 11 2.08 -0.13 3.69
N GLU A 12 2.96 0.87 3.52
CA GLU A 12 4.41 0.67 3.51
C GLU A 12 4.89 0.08 4.85
N THR A 13 4.42 0.65 5.96
CA THR A 13 4.79 0.25 7.32
C THR A 13 4.28 -1.14 7.67
N LEU A 14 3.02 -1.42 7.35
CA LEU A 14 2.35 -2.69 7.66
C LEU A 14 2.72 -3.81 6.67
N ARG A 15 3.26 -3.47 5.49
CA ARG A 15 3.62 -4.36 4.36
C ARG A 15 2.44 -5.04 3.66
N PHE A 16 1.55 -5.65 4.44
CA PHE A 16 0.30 -6.27 4.01
C PHE A 16 -0.76 -5.89 5.04
N ALA A 17 -1.78 -5.15 4.63
CA ALA A 17 -2.73 -4.57 5.57
C ALA A 17 -4.16 -4.70 5.06
N SER A 18 -5.09 -5.07 5.94
CA SER A 18 -6.52 -4.92 5.67
C SER A 18 -6.96 -3.45 5.86
N GLU A 19 -8.15 -3.10 5.39
CA GLU A 19 -8.76 -1.77 5.65
C GLU A 19 -8.78 -1.45 7.16
N LYS A 20 -9.06 -2.46 8.00
CA LYS A 20 -9.10 -2.32 9.45
C LYS A 20 -7.71 -2.05 10.06
N ASP A 21 -6.68 -2.71 9.55
CA ASP A 21 -5.31 -2.49 10.03
C ASP A 21 -4.82 -1.09 9.67
N ILE A 22 -5.17 -0.60 8.47
CA ILE A 22 -4.84 0.75 8.01
C ILE A 22 -5.54 1.79 8.89
N MET A 23 -6.86 1.65 9.11
CA MET A 23 -7.61 2.54 10.01
C MET A 23 -6.98 2.61 11.40
N ARG A 24 -6.67 1.45 11.99
CA ARG A 24 -6.07 1.39 13.33
C ARG A 24 -4.72 2.09 13.38
N TRP A 25 -3.87 1.89 12.38
CA TRP A 25 -2.56 2.53 12.32
C TRP A 25 -2.68 4.06 12.17
N LEU A 26 -3.63 4.54 11.38
CA LEU A 26 -3.91 5.97 11.23
C LEU A 26 -4.38 6.58 12.56
N ASP A 27 -5.30 5.92 13.27
CA ASP A 27 -5.75 6.34 14.60
C ASP A 27 -4.58 6.41 15.61
N GLU A 28 -3.68 5.41 15.58
CA GLU A 28 -2.48 5.37 16.43
C GLU A 28 -1.49 6.52 16.12
N GLU A 29 -1.41 6.97 14.88
CA GLU A 29 -0.60 8.13 14.45
C GLU A 29 -1.32 9.48 14.65
N GLY A 30 -2.57 9.47 15.16
CA GLY A 30 -3.38 10.66 15.38
C GLY A 30 -4.03 11.24 14.12
N GLU A 31 -4.07 10.48 13.03
CA GLU A 31 -4.68 10.85 11.76
C GLU A 31 -6.07 10.21 11.63
N THR A 32 -7.12 11.02 11.64
CA THR A 32 -8.49 10.52 11.50
C THR A 32 -9.01 10.69 10.08
N LEU A 33 -9.10 9.58 9.33
CA LEU A 33 -9.85 9.51 8.07
C LEU A 33 -11.22 8.87 8.32
N SER A 34 -12.25 9.31 7.60
CA SER A 34 -13.47 8.52 7.52
C SER A 34 -13.24 7.22 6.74
N LYS A 35 -14.07 6.23 7.02
CA LYS A 35 -14.05 4.94 6.30
C LYS A 35 -14.23 5.11 4.79
N ASP A 36 -15.10 6.04 4.38
CA ASP A 36 -15.37 6.30 2.96
C ASP A 36 -14.20 7.00 2.28
N GLU A 37 -13.51 7.92 2.97
CA GLU A 37 -12.27 8.54 2.47
C GLU A 37 -11.15 7.53 2.31
N LEU A 38 -10.97 6.63 3.28
CA LEU A 38 -9.99 5.54 3.17
C LEU A 38 -10.29 4.66 1.96
N ARG A 39 -11.54 4.18 1.83
CA ARG A 39 -11.94 3.31 0.72
C ARG A 39 -11.74 3.95 -0.64
N ARG A 40 -12.20 5.19 -0.80
CA ARG A 40 -12.01 5.95 -2.03
C ARG A 40 -10.53 6.11 -2.36
N THR A 41 -9.69 6.37 -1.36
CA THR A 41 -8.24 6.50 -1.54
C THR A 41 -7.61 5.18 -1.97
N LEU A 42 -7.98 4.06 -1.34
CA LEU A 42 -7.50 2.72 -1.70
C LEU A 42 -7.92 2.32 -3.13
N GLU A 43 -9.16 2.61 -3.52
CA GLU A 43 -9.66 2.37 -4.88
C GLU A 43 -8.86 3.16 -5.93
N LEU A 44 -8.60 4.44 -5.67
CA LEU A 44 -7.79 5.27 -6.57
C LEU A 44 -6.35 4.72 -6.67
N LEU A 45 -5.75 4.31 -5.55
CA LEU A 45 -4.40 3.76 -5.53
C LEU A 45 -4.29 2.39 -6.24
N LEU A 46 -5.36 1.59 -6.22
CA LEU A 46 -5.46 0.36 -7.02
C LEU A 46 -5.61 0.67 -8.51
N GLN A 47 -6.46 1.64 -8.87
CA GLN A 47 -6.65 2.08 -10.26
C GLN A 47 -5.37 2.65 -10.87
N GLU A 48 -4.59 3.37 -10.06
CA GLU A 48 -3.30 3.93 -10.45
C GLU A 48 -2.14 2.92 -10.38
N ASP A 49 -2.43 1.65 -10.12
CA ASP A 49 -1.46 0.55 -10.12
C ASP A 49 -0.33 0.73 -9.07
N GLN A 50 -0.57 1.54 -8.03
CA GLN A 50 0.36 1.73 -6.92
C GLN A 50 0.21 0.66 -5.84
N LEU A 51 -0.99 0.09 -5.73
CA LEU A 51 -1.30 -0.99 -4.81
C LEU A 51 -1.71 -2.26 -5.55
N GLU A 52 -1.57 -3.38 -4.84
CA GLU A 52 -2.20 -4.64 -5.20
C GLU A 52 -3.08 -5.11 -4.03
N LEU A 53 -4.24 -5.68 -4.35
CA LEU A 53 -5.12 -6.34 -3.39
C LEU A 53 -4.97 -7.87 -3.55
N LYS A 54 -4.55 -8.56 -2.49
CA LYS A 54 -4.44 -10.03 -2.45
C LYS A 54 -4.99 -10.57 -1.14
N ASN A 55 -5.97 -11.48 -1.22
CA ASN A 55 -6.60 -12.08 -0.04
C ASN A 55 -7.09 -11.02 0.96
N ASP A 56 -7.78 -9.99 0.46
CA ASP A 56 -8.27 -8.84 1.25
C ASP A 56 -7.19 -7.98 1.94
N LEU A 57 -5.92 -8.16 1.55
CA LEU A 57 -4.79 -7.37 2.04
C LEU A 57 -4.21 -6.48 0.94
N PHE A 58 -4.07 -5.20 1.25
CA PHE A 58 -3.40 -4.21 0.43
C PHE A 58 -1.88 -4.28 0.65
N ARG A 59 -1.13 -4.15 -0.45
CA ARG A 59 0.33 -4.01 -0.44
C ARG A 59 0.78 -3.05 -1.52
N LEU A 60 1.95 -2.43 -1.34
CA LEU A 60 2.59 -1.65 -2.39
C LEU A 60 2.94 -2.57 -3.57
N LYS A 61 2.64 -2.11 -4.78
CA LYS A 61 3.12 -2.76 -6.00
C LYS A 61 4.64 -2.59 -6.05
N ARG A 62 5.36 -3.71 -6.10
CA ARG A 62 6.82 -3.65 -6.24
C ARG A 62 7.12 -3.07 -7.62
N LYS A 63 7.91 -1.99 -7.70
CA LYS A 63 8.59 -1.65 -8.95
C LYS A 63 9.40 -2.89 -9.33
N SER A 64 9.18 -3.43 -10.53
CA SER A 64 9.90 -4.58 -11.07
C SER A 64 11.40 -4.28 -11.18
N GLY A 65 12.12 -4.31 -10.07
CA GLY A 65 13.57 -4.07 -9.99
C GLY A 65 14.35 -5.33 -9.63
N SER A 66 13.70 -6.35 -9.06
CA SER A 66 14.38 -7.58 -8.62
C SER A 66 14.50 -8.65 -9.71
N GLN A 67 13.74 -8.56 -10.79
CA GLN A 67 13.84 -9.54 -11.88
C GLN A 67 15.07 -9.26 -12.76
N SER A 68 15.38 -7.99 -13.06
CA SER A 68 16.62 -7.64 -13.78
C SER A 68 17.90 -7.90 -12.98
N ALA A 69 17.88 -7.79 -11.65
CA ALA A 69 19.06 -8.07 -10.83
C ALA A 69 19.38 -9.58 -10.71
N PHE A 70 18.35 -10.44 -10.79
CA PHE A 70 18.53 -11.88 -10.84
C PHE A 70 18.96 -12.36 -12.24
N ASP A 71 18.39 -11.82 -13.31
CA ASP A 71 18.75 -12.19 -14.69
C ASP A 71 20.21 -11.84 -15.06
N SER A 72 20.82 -10.84 -14.40
CA SER A 72 22.24 -10.51 -14.58
C SER A 72 23.20 -11.42 -13.81
N LEU A 73 22.73 -12.18 -12.82
CA LEU A 73 23.58 -13.04 -11.98
C LEU A 73 23.63 -14.50 -12.46
N PHE A 74 22.68 -14.93 -13.30
CA PHE A 74 22.53 -16.34 -13.72
C PHE A 74 22.57 -16.54 -15.24
N LYS A 75 22.91 -15.52 -16.02
CA LYS A 75 23.30 -15.67 -17.42
C LYS A 75 24.83 -15.79 -17.51
N ASP A 76 25.31 -17.01 -17.29
CA ASP A 76 26.61 -17.49 -17.78
C ASP A 76 26.33 -18.62 -18.77
#